data_AF-A0A418UZH5-F1
#
_entry.id   AF-A0A418UZH5-F1
#
_cell.length_a   1.000
_cell.length_b   1.000
_cell.length_c   1.000
_cell.angle_alpha   90.00
_cell.angle_beta   90.00
_cell.angle_gamma   90.00
#
_symmetry.space_group_name_H-M   'P 1'
#
loop_
_entity.id
_entity.type
_entity.pdbx_description
1 polymer ?
#
loop_
_entity_poly.entity_id
_entity_poly.type
_entity_poly.pdbx_seq_one_letter_code
_entity_poly.pdbx_strand_id
1 'polypeptide(L)'
;MGERGKYSGAFKLEAIRLAGEPDPSVPKVARDLGMSDSSLYGWIRQEKEAGERAFPGKGKQHLTEEQAEIKRLRRELEIARQERDVLKKAVAFFAKEK
;
A
#
# COMPACT_ATOMS: atom_id res chain seq x y z
N MET A 1 -9.47 -19.81 5.61
CA MET A 1 -8.58 -18.63 5.64
C MET A 1 -7.82 -18.59 4.33
N GLY A 2 -8.02 -17.58 3.48
CA GLY A 2 -7.34 -17.51 2.18
C GLY A 2 -5.84 -17.26 2.35
N GLU A 3 -5.01 -18.08 1.71
CA GLU A 3 -3.54 -17.98 1.72
C GLU A 3 -3.09 -16.65 1.08
N ARG A 4 -3.02 -15.59 1.90
CA ARG A 4 -2.44 -14.30 1.49
C ARG A 4 -0.94 -14.50 1.33
N GLY A 5 -0.49 -14.77 0.10
CA GLY A 5 0.93 -14.84 -0.22
C GLY A 5 1.37 -15.89 -1.24
N LYS A 6 0.43 -16.65 -1.83
CA LYS A 6 0.72 -17.70 -2.82
C LYS A 6 1.16 -17.17 -4.20
N TYR A 7 0.68 -15.98 -4.58
CA TYR A 7 0.90 -15.41 -5.91
C TYR A 7 1.71 -14.11 -5.85
N SER A 8 2.74 -14.00 -6.70
CA SER A 8 3.55 -12.78 -6.86
C SER A 8 2.73 -11.66 -7.52
N GLY A 9 3.14 -10.40 -7.34
CA GLY A 9 2.45 -9.27 -7.97
C GLY A 9 2.50 -9.35 -9.50
N ALA A 10 3.65 -9.73 -10.07
CA ALA A 10 3.82 -9.93 -11.50
C ALA A 10 2.86 -11.00 -12.05
N PHE A 11 2.72 -12.12 -11.34
CA PHE A 11 1.80 -13.19 -11.74
C PHE A 11 0.34 -12.73 -11.76
N LYS A 12 -0.08 -11.92 -10.77
CA LYS A 12 -1.45 -11.38 -10.74
C LYS A 12 -1.72 -10.43 -11.90
N LEU A 13 -0.76 -9.57 -12.23
CA LEU A 13 -0.88 -8.65 -13.37
C LEU A 13 -0.98 -9.43 -14.69
N GLU A 14 -0.17 -10.46 -14.87
CA GLU A 14 -0.22 -11.29 -16.07
C GLU A 14 -1.55 -12.07 -16.19
N ALA A 15 -2.06 -12.58 -15.07
CA ALA A 15 -3.37 -13.24 -15.04
C ALA A 15 -4.51 -12.28 -15.42
N ILE A 16 -4.46 -11.03 -14.96
CA ILE A 16 -5.42 -9.98 -15.35
C ILE A 16 -5.29 -9.65 -16.84
N ARG A 17 -4.04 -9.52 -17.35
CA ARG A 17 -3.78 -9.24 -18.77
C ARG A 17 -4.41 -10.31 -19.66
N LEU A 18 -4.18 -11.59 -19.34
CA LEU A 18 -4.77 -12.74 -20.05
C LEU A 18 -6.30 -12.73 -19.99
N ALA A 19 -6.88 -12.36 -18.85
CA ALA A 19 -8.32 -12.27 -18.67
C ALA A 19 -8.98 -11.10 -19.42
N GLY A 20 -8.19 -10.12 -19.87
CA GLY A 20 -8.63 -8.99 -20.69
C GLY A 20 -8.52 -9.24 -22.20
N GLU A 21 -7.94 -10.35 -22.63
CA GLU A 21 -7.89 -10.72 -24.04
C GLU A 21 -9.28 -11.13 -24.56
N PRO A 22 -9.60 -10.93 -25.85
CA PRO A 22 -10.94 -11.18 -26.40
C PRO A 22 -11.39 -12.66 -26.34
N ASP A 23 -10.43 -13.58 -26.22
CA ASP A 23 -10.63 -14.99 -26.57
C ASP A 23 -10.89 -15.89 -25.34
N PRO A 24 -10.17 -15.79 -24.21
CA PRO A 24 -10.51 -16.55 -23.03
C PRO A 24 -11.37 -15.73 -22.05
N SER A 25 -12.53 -16.27 -21.66
CA SER A 25 -13.31 -15.70 -20.56
C SER A 25 -12.59 -15.83 -19.22
N VAL A 26 -12.85 -14.93 -18.27
CA VAL A 26 -12.25 -14.95 -16.91
C VAL A 26 -12.30 -16.34 -16.25
N PRO A 27 -13.41 -17.11 -16.31
CA PRO A 27 -13.45 -18.46 -15.74
C PRO A 27 -12.60 -19.49 -16.48
N LYS A 28 -12.29 -19.27 -17.77
CA LYS A 28 -11.37 -20.12 -18.54
C LYS A 28 -9.93 -19.84 -18.12
N VAL A 29 -9.53 -18.55 -18.08
CA VAL A 29 -8.20 -18.13 -17.60
C VAL A 29 -7.93 -18.62 -16.18
N ALA A 30 -8.90 -18.49 -15.27
CA ALA A 30 -8.75 -18.97 -13.91
C ALA A 30 -8.52 -20.50 -13.84
N ARG A 31 -9.23 -21.27 -14.66
CA ARG A 31 -9.06 -22.73 -14.77
C ARG A 31 -7.69 -23.10 -15.34
N ASP A 32 -7.27 -22.44 -16.41
CA ASP A 32 -5.98 -22.69 -17.05
C ASP A 32 -4.80 -22.37 -16.12
N LEU A 33 -4.96 -21.35 -15.25
CA LEU A 33 -3.99 -20.98 -14.22
C LEU A 33 -4.15 -21.76 -12.90
N GLY A 34 -5.11 -22.68 -12.80
CA GLY A 34 -5.35 -23.50 -11.61
C GLY A 34 -5.77 -22.70 -10.37
N MET A 35 -6.49 -21.59 -10.54
CA MET A 35 -6.96 -20.70 -9.47
C MET A 35 -8.49 -20.55 -9.45
N SER A 36 -9.03 -19.95 -8.39
CA SER A 36 -10.46 -19.64 -8.36
C SER A 36 -10.78 -18.43 -9.23
N ASP A 37 -11.88 -18.52 -9.96
CA ASP A 37 -12.52 -17.43 -10.67
C ASP A 37 -12.77 -16.20 -9.78
N SER A 38 -13.28 -16.43 -8.57
CA SER A 38 -13.52 -15.40 -7.57
C SER A 38 -12.26 -14.61 -7.18
N SER A 39 -11.10 -15.26 -7.16
CA SER A 39 -9.82 -14.60 -6.91
C SER A 39 -9.43 -13.69 -8.06
N LEU A 40 -9.58 -14.18 -9.30
CA LEU A 40 -9.25 -13.43 -10.50
C LEU A 40 -10.17 -12.22 -10.69
N TYR A 41 -11.48 -12.36 -10.47
CA TYR A 41 -12.42 -11.24 -10.44
C TYR A 41 -12.06 -10.20 -9.38
N GLY A 42 -11.67 -10.66 -8.18
CA GLY A 42 -11.18 -9.78 -7.13
C GLY A 42 -9.93 -8.98 -7.53
N TRP A 43 -9.00 -9.63 -8.24
CA TRP A 43 -7.79 -8.97 -8.73
C TRP A 43 -8.07 -7.97 -9.86
N ILE A 44 -8.94 -8.29 -10.80
CA ILE A 44 -9.39 -7.36 -11.85
C ILE A 44 -10.01 -6.10 -11.22
N ARG A 45 -10.87 -6.28 -10.20
CA ARG A 45 -11.45 -5.15 -9.48
C ARG A 45 -10.39 -4.32 -8.75
N GLN A 46 -9.45 -4.99 -8.08
CA GLN A 46 -8.38 -4.32 -7.34
C GLN A 46 -7.45 -3.53 -8.28
N GLU A 47 -7.16 -4.05 -9.47
CA GLU A 47 -6.39 -3.38 -10.51
C GLU A 47 -7.14 -2.18 -11.09
N LYS A 48 -8.46 -2.28 -11.29
CA LYS A 48 -9.29 -1.15 -11.69
C LYS A 48 -9.35 -0.03 -10.64
N GLU A 49 -9.36 -0.37 -9.35
CA GLU A 49 -9.45 0.60 -8.24
C GLU A 49 -8.09 1.24 -7.90
N ALA A 50 -6.99 0.48 -7.97
CA ALA A 50 -5.67 0.91 -7.49
C ALA A 50 -4.59 1.03 -8.59
N GLY A 51 -4.89 0.65 -9.83
CA GLY A 51 -3.97 0.69 -10.97
C GLY A 51 -2.65 -0.05 -10.72
N GLU A 52 -1.53 0.57 -11.10
CA GLU A 52 -0.17 0.04 -10.86
C GLU A 52 0.14 -0.24 -9.38
N ARG A 53 -0.62 0.35 -8.45
CA ARG A 53 -0.48 0.15 -7.00
C ARG A 53 -1.30 -1.04 -6.47
N ALA A 54 -1.96 -1.80 -7.32
CA ALA A 54 -2.81 -2.92 -6.90
C ALA A 54 -2.04 -4.09 -6.29
N PHE A 55 -0.81 -4.35 -6.77
CA PHE A 55 0.00 -5.49 -6.29
C PHE A 55 1.45 -5.11 -5.97
N PRO A 56 1.68 -4.22 -5.00
CA PRO A 56 3.03 -3.94 -4.55
C PRO A 56 3.54 -5.22 -3.87
N GLY A 57 4.66 -5.76 -4.34
CA GLY A 57 5.21 -7.04 -3.86
C GLY A 57 5.37 -7.11 -2.34
N LYS A 58 5.63 -8.32 -1.81
CA LYS A 58 5.73 -8.59 -0.36
C LYS A 58 6.58 -7.52 0.35
N GLY A 59 5.98 -6.85 1.34
CA GLY A 59 6.66 -5.89 2.22
C GLY A 59 6.36 -4.41 1.99
N LYS A 60 5.67 -4.03 0.90
CA LYS A 60 5.24 -2.65 0.69
C LYS A 60 3.82 -2.46 1.23
N GLN A 61 3.69 -1.73 2.35
CA GLN A 61 2.38 -1.30 2.86
C GLN A 61 1.67 -0.49 1.76
N HIS A 62 0.38 -0.79 1.55
CA HIS A 62 -0.54 0.13 0.86
C HIS A 62 -0.61 1.40 1.71
N LEU A 63 0.31 2.33 1.50
CA LEU A 63 0.09 3.71 1.87
C LEU A 63 -0.46 4.37 0.61
N THR A 64 -1.72 4.79 0.67
CA THR A 64 -2.21 5.76 -0.30
C THR A 64 -1.31 7.01 -0.24
N GLU A 65 -1.29 7.81 -1.30
CA GLU A 65 -0.48 9.04 -1.33
C GLU A 65 -0.81 9.94 -0.12
N GLU A 66 -2.09 10.00 0.23
CA GLU A 66 -2.61 10.64 1.43
C GLU A 66 -2.06 10.03 2.73
N GLN A 67 -2.01 8.70 2.86
CA GLN A 67 -1.45 8.04 4.04
C GLN A 67 0.06 8.22 4.16
N ALA A 68 0.78 8.28 3.03
CA ALA A 68 2.20 8.59 3.01
C ALA A 68 2.44 10.03 3.48
N GLU A 69 1.62 10.97 3.01
CA GLU A 69 1.68 12.36 3.42
C GLU A 69 1.32 12.54 4.90
N ILE A 70 0.28 11.87 5.39
CA ILE A 70 -0.06 11.85 6.83
C ILE A 70 1.12 11.34 7.66
N LYS A 71 1.81 10.29 7.21
CA LYS A 71 2.97 9.74 7.92
C LYS A 71 4.13 10.75 7.94
N ARG A 72 4.38 11.43 6.82
CA ARG A 72 5.39 12.48 6.72
C ARG A 72 5.07 13.65 7.65
N LEU A 73 3.85 14.19 7.56
CA LEU A 73 3.39 15.30 8.39
C LEU A 73 3.43 14.97 9.88
N ARG A 74 3.06 13.74 10.28
CA ARG A 74 3.18 13.30 11.68
C ARG A 74 4.62 13.33 12.17
N ARG A 75 5.57 12.92 11.33
CA ARG A 75 7.00 12.94 11.67
C ARG A 75 7.53 14.37 11.79
N GLU A 76 7.19 15.24 10.84
CA GLU A 76 7.58 16.66 10.89
C GLU A 76 7.01 17.34 12.14
N LEU A 77 5.75 17.06 12.47
CA LEU A 77 5.08 17.61 13.65
C LEU A 77 5.71 17.11 14.96
N GLU A 78 6.15 15.85 15.00
CA GLU A 78 6.89 15.30 16.14
C GLU A 78 8.23 16.01 16.33
N ILE A 79 9.00 16.19 15.26
CA ILE A 79 10.29 16.91 15.31
C ILE A 79 10.08 18.35 15.79
N ALA A 80 9.12 19.07 15.21
CA ALA A 80 8.83 20.44 15.60
C ALA A 80 8.40 20.55 17.08
N ARG A 81 7.65 19.57 17.59
CA ARG A 81 7.30 19.51 19.02
C ARG A 81 8.53 19.33 19.89
N GLN A 82 9.45 18.43 19.51
CA GLN A 82 10.69 18.20 20.24
C GLN A 82 11.57 19.46 20.27
N GLU A 83 11.77 20.12 19.13
CA GLU A 83 12.54 21.36 19.03
C GLU A 83 11.95 22.46 19.92
N ARG A 84 10.63 22.66 19.86
CA ARG A 84 9.94 23.63 20.72
C ARG A 84 10.12 23.30 22.21
N ASP A 85 10.05 22.04 22.58
CA ASP A 85 10.18 21.63 23.97
C ASP A 85 11.61 21.81 24.49
N VAL A 86 12.62 21.61 23.64
CA VAL A 86 14.02 21.96 23.93
C VAL A 86 14.17 23.46 24.14
N LEU A 87 13.63 24.30 23.24
CA LEU A 87 13.69 25.76 23.37
C LEU A 87 12.99 26.25 24.64
N LYS A 88 11.82 25.69 24.98
CA LYS A 88 11.12 26.00 26.23
C LYS A 88 11.96 25.67 27.47
N LYS A 89 12.63 24.51 27.48
CA LYS A 89 13.53 24.12 28.56
C LYS A 89 14.73 25.07 28.67
N ALA A 90 15.31 25.47 27.54
CA ALA A 90 16.43 26.43 27.52
C ALA A 90 16.00 27.80 28.08
N VAL A 91 14.88 28.36 27.61
CA VAL A 91 14.34 29.63 28.14
C VAL A 91 14.07 29.54 29.65
N ALA A 92 13.47 28.44 30.11
CA ALA A 92 13.21 28.25 31.54
C ALA A 92 14.48 28.12 32.38
N PHE A 93 15.56 27.55 31.82
CA PHE A 93 16.87 27.51 32.46
C PHE A 93 17.47 28.92 32.59
N PHE A 94 17.56 29.66 31.48
CA PHE A 94 18.12 31.02 31.49
C PHE A 94 17.31 32.01 32.32
N ALA A 95 15.99 31.84 32.43
CA ALA A 95 15.14 32.66 33.29
C ALA A 95 15.34 32.40 34.80
N LYS A 96 15.93 31.26 35.18
CA LYS A 96 16.24 30.90 36.58
C LYS A 96 17.65 31.28 37.02
N GLU A 97 18.58 31.51 36.08
CA GLU A 97 19.95 31.95 36.36
C GLU A 97 20.08 33.49 36.50
N LYS A 98 18.95 34.19 36.65
CA LYS A 98 18.86 35.64 36.86
C LYS A 98 18.18 35.93 38.18
#